data_AF-A0A7S2CKL5-F1
#
_entry.id   AF-A0A7S2CKL5-F1
#
_cell.length_a   1.000
_cell.length_b   1.000
_cell.length_c   1.000
_cell.angle_alpha   90.00
_cell.angle_beta   90.00
_cell.angle_gamma   90.00
#
_symmetry.space_group_name_H-M   'P 1'
#
loop_
_entity.id
_entity.type
_entity.pdbx_description
1 polymer ?
#
loop_
_entity_poly.entity_id
_entity_poly.type
_entity_poly.pdbx_seq_one_letter_code
_entity_poly.pdbx_strand_id
1 'polypeptide(L)'
;MDHRMINRSYDWYVRLPLVLLCFAFPNRRLLAVAHAINAISWFDHMPAVWDYMCWCAIMEVTFVAAACVSSSMAETARKFLPAMRAQLVVLYFSAAFWKLTTSWFDGHYSCSTVLTSELLAGLELLFPPLSAIGDVMLYGAPALVAGIEFAVPALLLFQPRHGVLLALIFHQTINLMPATYAGGFSIAMCARLIIFLPAAAADAQDTLMRGVSFAPRALAATALVGVTTAVMLTIHSGMDSHAAIYLILAHFYFLSLAAPWGDLLDGVKAGAYGELRLPEMPFGIAKMVLFVLLVVFRPLGDMPSAILGFALLLLWGPHNLLTFVREHAFDVTGGAVVSGFGYGFVAPILGLMMMASSTMYGNVQNFGQSNHLLVTTGLLQNTLSQPEVAASAPAWLVDLFGGGFVRVDHTTSKAFRKLAVKGAEMTEKLPLRAREILSSYNASGRYFEFYAARNYFERPEDLDKTALNAIKADYEEARNAADDPPYVILAYELRRVLHLARIAGEDFSLQYTPMPPELTTPSQWKAYRGDAVVLRERGTRQHKPADHNEHPIISSEVSEVISCRVGNARECTSTELALQPPPNWWLMKFLHPYPIPLLDGSGDGIHCST
;
A
#
# COMPACT_ATOMS: atom_id res chain seq x y z
N MET A 1 14.99 2.80 4.06
CA MET A 1 15.03 1.41 4.56
C MET A 1 13.97 1.22 5.65
N ASP A 2 13.18 0.15 5.57
CA ASP A 2 12.03 -0.14 6.45
C ASP A 2 12.48 -0.69 7.82
N HIS A 3 13.08 0.15 8.67
CA HIS A 3 13.49 -0.23 10.03
C HIS A 3 12.31 -0.28 11.03
N ARG A 4 11.06 -0.25 10.56
CA ARG A 4 9.94 0.38 11.28
C ARG A 4 9.24 -0.49 12.33
N MET A 5 9.35 -1.82 12.26
CA MET A 5 8.72 -2.75 13.23
C MET A 5 9.71 -3.53 14.09
N ILE A 6 11.01 -3.21 14.01
CA ILE A 6 12.05 -3.91 14.77
C ILE A 6 12.90 -2.85 15.46
N ASN A 7 12.41 -2.36 16.58
CA ASN A 7 13.23 -1.60 17.53
C ASN A 7 12.53 -1.30 18.86
N ARG A 8 11.32 -1.80 19.06
CA ARG A 8 10.65 -1.69 20.36
C ARG A 8 11.27 -2.70 21.30
N SER A 9 11.29 -2.39 22.59
CA SER A 9 11.78 -3.33 23.61
C SER A 9 11.07 -4.69 23.50
N TYR A 10 9.78 -4.72 23.19
CA TYR A 10 9.04 -5.97 23.02
C TYR A 10 9.46 -6.78 21.78
N ASP A 11 10.08 -6.19 20.76
CA ASP A 11 10.59 -6.95 19.62
C ASP A 11 11.73 -7.88 20.06
N TRP A 12 12.61 -7.35 20.91
CA TRP A 12 13.79 -8.06 21.42
C TRP A 12 13.48 -8.96 22.62
N TYR A 13 12.59 -8.52 23.52
CA TYR A 13 12.30 -9.24 24.76
C TYR A 13 11.10 -10.19 24.66
N VAL A 14 10.25 -10.04 23.64
CA VAL A 14 9.04 -10.87 23.47
C VAL A 14 9.05 -11.57 22.12
N ARG A 15 9.05 -10.83 21.01
CA ARG A 15 8.86 -11.43 19.67
C ARG A 15 10.03 -12.31 19.25
N LEU A 16 11.28 -11.86 19.37
CA LEU A 16 12.45 -12.67 19.01
C LEU A 16 12.55 -13.96 19.85
N PRO A 17 12.46 -13.93 21.19
CA PRO A 17 12.40 -15.15 21.99
C PRO A 17 11.26 -16.08 21.58
N LEU A 18 10.07 -15.55 21.30
CA LEU A 18 8.94 -16.37 20.81
C LEU A 18 9.23 -16.99 19.45
N VAL A 19 9.84 -16.27 18.51
CA VAL A 19 10.25 -16.83 17.21
C VAL A 19 11.26 -17.96 17.39
N LEU A 20 12.27 -17.77 18.24
CA LEU A 20 13.27 -18.80 18.55
C LEU A 20 12.64 -20.01 19.24
N LEU A 21 11.71 -19.80 20.17
CA LEU A 21 10.96 -20.87 20.82
C LEU A 21 10.05 -21.61 19.84
N CYS A 22 9.38 -20.90 18.93
CA CYS A 22 8.57 -21.49 17.86
C CYS A 22 9.42 -22.37 16.93
N PHE A 23 10.65 -21.95 16.64
CA PHE A 23 11.59 -22.71 15.83
C PHE A 23 12.09 -23.97 16.56
N ALA A 24 12.45 -23.84 17.84
CA ALA A 24 12.94 -24.96 18.63
C ALA A 24 11.84 -25.97 19.02
N PHE A 25 10.63 -25.48 19.29
CA PHE A 25 9.52 -26.27 19.82
C PHE A 25 8.20 -25.95 19.09
N PRO A 26 8.10 -26.24 17.78
CA PRO A 26 6.94 -25.89 16.98
C PRO A 26 5.69 -26.60 17.51
N ASN A 27 4.85 -25.85 18.22
CA ASN A 27 3.58 -26.35 18.73
C ASN A 27 2.48 -25.32 18.51
N ARG A 28 1.25 -25.82 18.40
CA ARG A 28 0.11 -25.01 17.97
C ARG A 28 -0.15 -23.82 18.87
N ARG A 29 -0.05 -24.01 20.19
CA ARG A 29 -0.36 -22.97 21.18
C ARG A 29 0.69 -21.88 21.15
N LEU A 30 1.97 -22.27 21.09
CA LEU A 30 3.09 -21.33 21.02
C LEU A 30 3.06 -20.51 19.73
N LEU A 31 2.81 -21.15 18.58
CA LEU A 31 2.62 -20.43 17.32
C LEU A 31 1.42 -19.47 17.39
N ALA A 32 0.27 -19.92 17.94
CA ALA A 32 -0.89 -19.05 18.07
C ALA A 32 -0.60 -17.81 18.93
N VAL A 33 0.15 -17.97 20.03
CA VAL A 33 0.59 -16.85 20.86
C VAL A 33 1.54 -15.92 20.09
N ALA A 34 2.51 -16.47 19.36
CA ALA A 34 3.44 -15.68 18.55
C ALA A 34 2.72 -14.86 17.47
N HIS A 35 1.79 -15.49 16.73
CA HIS A 35 0.97 -14.81 15.72
C HIS A 35 0.03 -13.76 16.33
N ALA A 36 -0.58 -14.04 17.48
CA ALA A 36 -1.41 -13.07 18.20
C ALA A 36 -0.59 -11.85 18.65
N ILE A 37 0.62 -12.06 19.17
CA ILE A 37 1.52 -10.97 19.57
C ILE A 37 1.95 -10.15 18.34
N ASN A 38 2.26 -10.79 17.20
CA ASN A 38 2.55 -10.06 15.97
C ASN A 38 1.37 -9.17 15.54
N ALA A 39 0.14 -9.68 15.58
CA ALA A 39 -1.06 -8.90 15.26
C ALA A 39 -1.26 -7.72 16.22
N ILE A 40 -1.09 -7.93 17.53
CA ILE A 40 -1.21 -6.88 18.56
C ILE A 40 -0.11 -5.83 18.37
N SER A 41 1.14 -6.24 18.18
CA SER A 41 2.26 -5.34 17.91
C SER A 41 2.02 -4.51 16.65
N TRP A 42 1.36 -5.06 15.64
CA TRP A 42 0.96 -4.28 14.46
C TRP A 42 -0.09 -3.22 14.79
N PHE A 43 -1.12 -3.53 15.58
CA PHE A 43 -2.10 -2.53 16.06
C PHE A 43 -1.44 -1.41 16.88
N ASP A 44 -0.43 -1.73 17.69
CA ASP A 44 0.36 -0.74 18.44
C ASP A 44 1.15 0.21 17.52
N HIS A 45 1.58 -0.30 16.36
CA HIS A 45 2.27 0.52 15.37
C HIS A 45 1.32 1.34 14.50
N MET A 46 0.03 1.05 14.43
CA MET A 46 -0.88 1.89 13.65
C MET A 46 -0.82 3.34 14.16
N PRO A 47 -0.91 4.34 13.27
CA PRO A 47 -1.05 4.24 11.82
C PRO A 47 0.28 4.13 11.07
N ALA A 48 1.40 4.00 11.78
CA ALA A 48 2.76 3.87 11.23
C ALA A 48 3.03 2.50 10.59
N VAL A 49 2.09 1.99 9.81
CA VAL A 49 2.15 0.65 9.19
C VAL A 49 1.84 0.74 7.71
N TRP A 50 2.42 -0.17 6.93
CA TRP A 50 2.18 -0.27 5.49
C TRP A 50 0.96 -1.16 5.22
N ASP A 51 0.17 -0.99 4.14
CA ASP A 51 -0.99 -1.88 3.98
C ASP A 51 -0.59 -3.34 3.81
N TYR A 52 0.57 -3.62 3.21
CA TYR A 52 1.09 -4.98 3.20
C TYR A 52 1.29 -5.54 4.62
N MET A 53 1.64 -4.71 5.60
CA MET A 53 1.72 -5.12 7.01
C MET A 53 0.32 -5.37 7.60
N CYS A 54 -0.67 -4.61 7.16
CA CYS A 54 -2.07 -4.79 7.56
C CYS A 54 -2.62 -6.11 7.00
N TRP A 55 -2.32 -6.39 5.73
CA TRP A 55 -2.55 -7.70 5.12
C TRP A 55 -1.83 -8.82 5.87
N CYS A 56 -0.58 -8.60 6.27
CA CYS A 56 0.14 -9.54 7.12
C CYS A 56 -0.62 -9.76 8.45
N ALA A 57 -1.05 -8.71 9.14
CA ALA A 57 -1.79 -8.82 10.40
C ALA A 57 -3.12 -9.56 10.24
N ILE A 58 -3.86 -9.31 9.16
CA ILE A 58 -5.07 -10.07 8.81
C ILE A 58 -4.75 -11.56 8.66
N MET A 59 -3.64 -11.90 8.01
CA MET A 59 -3.16 -13.27 7.87
C MET A 59 -2.70 -13.90 9.20
N GLU A 60 -2.07 -13.12 10.09
CA GLU A 60 -1.74 -13.56 11.46
C GLU A 60 -3.02 -13.90 12.24
N VAL A 61 -4.06 -13.06 12.14
CA VAL A 61 -5.37 -13.29 12.78
C VAL A 61 -6.03 -14.55 12.21
N THR A 62 -5.94 -14.79 10.89
CA THR A 62 -6.42 -16.04 10.27
C THR A 62 -5.73 -17.26 10.86
N PHE A 63 -4.41 -17.20 11.10
CA PHE A 63 -3.69 -18.29 11.75
C PHE A 63 -4.19 -18.53 13.17
N VAL A 64 -4.34 -17.46 13.97
CA VAL A 64 -4.83 -17.55 15.35
C VAL A 64 -6.22 -18.18 15.39
N ALA A 65 -7.14 -17.72 14.53
CA ALA A 65 -8.47 -18.29 14.41
C ALA A 65 -8.43 -19.78 14.07
N ALA A 66 -7.63 -20.18 13.07
CA ALA A 66 -7.44 -21.57 12.69
C ALA A 66 -6.91 -22.43 13.84
N ALA A 67 -5.93 -21.92 14.58
CA ALA A 67 -5.30 -22.62 15.69
C ALA A 67 -6.24 -22.78 16.90
N CYS A 68 -7.09 -21.79 17.16
CA CYS A 68 -8.08 -21.80 18.24
C CYS A 68 -9.19 -22.85 18.00
N VAL A 69 -9.64 -23.01 16.75
CA VAL A 69 -10.71 -23.96 16.40
C VAL A 69 -10.20 -25.36 16.03
N SER A 70 -8.91 -25.63 16.19
CA SER A 70 -8.29 -26.91 15.84
C SER A 70 -7.89 -27.71 17.05
N SER A 71 -7.85 -29.04 16.93
CA SER A 71 -7.39 -29.98 17.96
C SER A 71 -5.90 -30.34 17.84
N SER A 72 -5.29 -30.13 16.67
CA SER A 72 -3.89 -30.48 16.38
C SER A 72 -3.22 -29.49 15.43
N MET A 73 -1.90 -29.60 15.25
CA MET A 73 -1.15 -28.82 14.25
C MET A 73 -1.57 -29.18 12.83
N ALA A 74 -1.78 -30.47 12.54
CA ALA A 74 -2.21 -30.93 11.23
C ALA A 74 -3.60 -30.39 10.85
N GLU A 75 -4.53 -30.34 11.82
CA GLU A 75 -5.84 -29.73 11.61
C GLU A 75 -5.73 -28.20 11.43
N THR A 76 -4.85 -27.55 12.20
CA THR A 76 -4.57 -26.11 12.04
C THR A 76 -4.08 -25.81 10.64
N ALA A 77 -3.09 -26.55 10.14
CA ALA A 77 -2.56 -26.40 8.78
C ALA A 77 -3.64 -26.65 7.71
N ARG A 78 -4.50 -27.65 7.91
CA ARG A 78 -5.60 -27.96 6.99
C ARG A 78 -6.60 -26.81 6.84
N LYS A 79 -6.86 -26.06 7.93
CA LYS A 79 -7.76 -24.89 7.92
C LYS A 79 -7.02 -23.61 7.46
N PHE A 80 -5.80 -23.39 7.95
CA PHE A 80 -5.04 -22.18 7.70
C PHE A 80 -4.50 -22.06 6.27
N LEU A 81 -3.91 -23.12 5.70
CA LEU A 81 -3.23 -23.01 4.41
C LEU A 81 -4.20 -22.65 3.26
N PRO A 82 -5.41 -23.25 3.14
CA PRO A 82 -6.43 -22.79 2.20
C PRO A 82 -6.82 -21.33 2.40
N ALA A 83 -7.11 -20.94 3.65
CA ALA A 83 -7.50 -19.58 4.02
C ALA A 83 -6.44 -18.54 3.64
N MET A 84 -5.17 -18.84 3.93
CA MET A 84 -4.03 -18.00 3.62
C MET A 84 -3.81 -17.85 2.10
N ARG A 85 -3.94 -18.94 1.33
CA ARG A 85 -3.86 -18.89 -0.15
C ARG A 85 -4.94 -17.99 -0.71
N ALA A 86 -6.17 -18.14 -0.23
CA ALA A 86 -7.28 -17.32 -0.66
C ALA A 86 -7.04 -15.84 -0.32
N GLN A 87 -6.55 -15.53 0.88
CA GLN A 87 -6.19 -14.16 1.26
C GLN A 87 -5.09 -13.56 0.40
N LEU A 88 -4.03 -14.31 0.05
CA LEU A 88 -2.99 -13.81 -0.86
C LEU A 88 -3.53 -13.55 -2.26
N VAL A 89 -4.39 -14.43 -2.78
CA VAL A 89 -5.06 -14.21 -4.08
C VAL A 89 -5.90 -12.94 -4.03
N VAL A 90 -6.68 -12.73 -2.96
CA VAL A 90 -7.49 -11.52 -2.76
C VAL A 90 -6.60 -10.27 -2.66
N LEU A 91 -5.48 -10.35 -1.95
CA LEU A 91 -4.49 -9.26 -1.86
C LEU A 91 -3.96 -8.86 -3.23
N TYR A 92 -3.49 -9.82 -4.02
CA TYR A 92 -2.93 -9.54 -5.35
C TYR A 92 -4.01 -9.02 -6.32
N PHE A 93 -5.23 -9.57 -6.26
CA PHE A 93 -6.35 -9.01 -7.03
C PHE A 93 -6.69 -7.58 -6.59
N SER A 94 -6.67 -7.29 -5.29
CA SER A 94 -6.89 -5.94 -4.77
C SER A 94 -5.84 -4.97 -5.30
N ALA A 95 -4.55 -5.34 -5.24
CA ALA A 95 -3.46 -4.50 -5.73
C ALA A 95 -3.58 -4.17 -7.23
N ALA A 96 -4.01 -5.14 -8.03
CA ALA A 96 -4.28 -4.96 -9.46
C ALA A 96 -5.54 -4.12 -9.71
N PHE A 97 -6.62 -4.39 -8.97
CA PHE A 97 -7.90 -3.70 -9.10
C PHE A 97 -7.74 -2.21 -8.92
N TRP A 98 -7.04 -1.77 -7.87
CA TRP A 98 -6.88 -0.35 -7.58
C TRP A 98 -5.93 0.40 -8.54
N LYS A 99 -5.31 -0.28 -9.49
CA LYS A 99 -4.62 0.36 -10.63
C LYS A 99 -5.56 0.69 -11.77
N LEU A 100 -6.83 0.28 -11.71
CA LEU A 100 -7.83 0.61 -12.71
C LEU A 100 -8.32 2.05 -12.52
N THR A 101 -7.43 3.03 -12.67
CA THR A 101 -7.74 4.47 -12.58
C THR A 101 -7.37 5.19 -13.87
N THR A 102 -8.04 6.31 -14.14
CA THR A 102 -7.71 7.17 -15.28
C THR A 102 -6.27 7.68 -15.21
N SER A 103 -5.78 8.04 -14.02
CA SER A 103 -4.41 8.51 -13.81
C SER A 103 -3.36 7.40 -13.91
N TRP A 104 -3.70 6.15 -13.60
CA TRP A 104 -2.77 5.03 -13.79
C TRP A 104 -2.49 4.80 -15.27
N PHE A 105 -3.53 4.82 -16.11
CA PHE A 105 -3.37 4.61 -17.56
C PHE A 105 -2.93 5.86 -18.33
N ASP A 106 -2.74 6.98 -17.63
CA ASP A 106 -2.07 8.15 -18.19
C ASP A 106 -0.57 8.11 -17.84
N GLY A 107 0.24 7.84 -18.86
CA GLY A 107 1.70 7.74 -18.71
C GLY A 107 2.36 9.00 -18.13
N HIS A 108 1.71 10.17 -18.15
CA HIS A 108 2.25 11.42 -17.61
C HIS A 108 2.26 11.48 -16.07
N TYR A 109 1.31 10.77 -15.44
CA TYR A 109 1.07 10.79 -13.99
C TYR A 109 1.29 9.42 -13.34
N SER A 110 1.24 8.35 -14.13
CA SER A 110 1.29 6.98 -13.65
C SER A 110 2.57 6.65 -12.88
N CYS A 111 2.41 6.01 -11.73
CA CYS A 111 3.54 5.44 -11.03
C CYS A 111 4.27 4.38 -11.84
N SER A 112 3.61 3.60 -12.70
CA SER A 112 4.33 2.60 -13.51
C SER A 112 5.38 3.25 -14.41
N THR A 113 5.12 4.46 -14.91
CA THR A 113 6.08 5.23 -15.72
C THR A 113 7.31 5.60 -14.89
N VAL A 114 7.11 6.08 -13.65
CA VAL A 114 8.20 6.42 -12.71
C VAL A 114 9.01 5.18 -12.36
N LEU A 115 8.34 4.08 -11.98
CA LEU A 115 8.99 2.81 -11.63
C LEU A 115 9.78 2.24 -12.83
N THR A 116 9.23 2.35 -14.04
CA THR A 116 9.89 1.87 -15.27
C THR A 116 11.07 2.74 -15.66
N SER A 117 10.98 4.07 -15.55
CA SER A 117 12.11 4.96 -15.85
C SER A 117 13.28 4.73 -14.88
N GLU A 118 12.98 4.44 -13.62
CA GLU A 118 13.96 4.11 -12.60
C GLU A 118 14.64 2.76 -12.87
N LEU A 119 13.85 1.73 -13.20
CA LEU A 119 14.39 0.42 -13.60
C LEU A 119 15.27 0.55 -14.86
N LEU A 120 14.82 1.32 -15.86
CA LEU A 120 15.58 1.57 -17.08
C LEU A 120 16.90 2.31 -16.80
N ALA A 121 16.87 3.33 -15.95
CA ALA A 121 18.09 4.06 -15.56
C ALA A 121 19.14 3.13 -14.94
N GLY A 122 18.72 2.14 -14.15
CA GLY A 122 19.62 1.11 -13.62
C GLY A 122 20.11 0.12 -14.69
N LEU A 123 19.20 -0.36 -15.56
CA LEU A 123 19.53 -1.36 -16.57
C LEU A 123 20.34 -0.82 -17.75
N GLU A 124 20.20 0.45 -18.13
CA GLU A 124 20.97 1.10 -19.20
C GLU A 124 22.49 1.08 -18.92
N LEU A 125 22.88 1.08 -17.64
CA LEU A 125 24.29 0.95 -17.22
C LEU A 125 24.89 -0.40 -17.64
N LEU A 126 24.06 -1.44 -17.71
CA LEU A 126 24.45 -2.81 -18.06
C LEU A 126 24.17 -3.11 -19.54
N PHE A 127 23.13 -2.50 -20.09
CA PHE A 127 22.64 -2.74 -21.45
C PHE A 127 22.28 -1.40 -22.14
N PRO A 128 23.28 -0.64 -22.62
CA PRO A 128 23.06 0.67 -23.24
C PRO A 128 22.01 0.73 -24.36
N PRO A 129 21.83 -0.30 -25.21
CA PRO A 129 20.78 -0.29 -26.24
C PRO A 129 19.34 -0.15 -25.72
N LEU A 130 19.08 -0.36 -24.42
CA LEU A 130 17.75 -0.18 -23.83
C LEU A 130 17.24 1.26 -23.95
N SER A 131 18.13 2.25 -24.05
CA SER A 131 17.73 3.65 -24.20
C SER A 131 16.95 3.90 -25.50
N ALA A 132 17.17 3.09 -26.53
CA ALA A 132 16.48 3.21 -27.82
C ALA A 132 14.98 2.82 -27.74
N ILE A 133 14.57 2.09 -26.70
CA ILE A 133 13.19 1.65 -26.49
C ILE A 133 12.55 2.26 -25.24
N GLY A 134 13.24 3.18 -24.56
CA GLY A 134 12.79 3.77 -23.30
C GLY A 134 11.40 4.39 -23.40
N ASP A 135 11.17 5.26 -24.38
CA ASP A 135 9.88 5.93 -24.57
C ASP A 135 8.74 4.94 -24.84
N VAL A 136 9.01 3.88 -25.62
CA VAL A 136 8.04 2.81 -25.90
C VAL A 136 7.72 2.02 -24.63
N MET A 137 8.72 1.74 -23.80
CA MET A 137 8.54 1.07 -22.52
C MET A 137 7.76 1.93 -21.53
N LEU A 138 8.02 3.24 -21.47
CA LEU A 138 7.26 4.18 -20.64
C LEU A 138 5.80 4.28 -21.08
N TYR A 139 5.56 4.34 -22.39
CA TYR A 139 4.20 4.32 -22.95
C TYR A 139 3.43 3.04 -22.61
N GLY A 140 4.10 1.88 -22.72
CA GLY A 140 3.51 0.59 -22.42
C GLY A 140 3.43 0.24 -20.93
N ALA A 141 4.16 0.95 -20.07
CA ALA A 141 4.33 0.59 -18.66
C ALA A 141 3.01 0.46 -17.88
N PRO A 142 2.04 1.40 -17.98
CA PRO A 142 0.76 1.26 -17.27
C PRO A 142 0.01 -0.03 -17.57
N ALA A 143 -0.09 -0.36 -18.86
CA ALA A 143 -0.75 -1.54 -19.36
C ALA A 143 -0.01 -2.82 -18.95
N LEU A 144 1.32 -2.82 -19.09
CA LEU A 144 2.16 -3.96 -18.76
C LEU A 144 2.11 -4.30 -17.27
N VAL A 145 2.27 -3.30 -16.40
CA VAL A 145 2.26 -3.51 -14.94
C VAL A 145 0.88 -3.95 -14.46
N ALA A 146 -0.20 -3.29 -14.91
CA ALA A 146 -1.56 -3.73 -14.59
C ALA A 146 -1.80 -5.17 -15.07
N GLY A 147 -1.39 -5.50 -16.30
CA GLY A 147 -1.50 -6.85 -16.86
C GLY A 147 -0.77 -7.91 -16.02
N ILE A 148 0.48 -7.65 -15.62
CA ILE A 148 1.25 -8.55 -14.75
C ILE A 148 0.56 -8.73 -13.40
N GLU A 149 0.08 -7.64 -12.79
CA GLU A 149 -0.58 -7.71 -11.49
C GLU A 149 -1.92 -8.45 -11.53
N PHE A 150 -2.67 -8.41 -12.64
CA PHE A 150 -3.84 -9.29 -12.82
C PHE A 150 -3.44 -10.74 -13.11
N ALA A 151 -2.29 -10.95 -13.77
CA ALA A 151 -1.83 -12.28 -14.11
C ALA A 151 -1.33 -13.07 -12.89
N VAL A 152 -0.68 -12.41 -11.93
CA VAL A 152 -0.19 -13.05 -10.69
C VAL A 152 -1.32 -13.79 -9.93
N PRO A 153 -2.41 -13.15 -9.48
CA PRO A 153 -3.46 -13.84 -8.72
C PRO A 153 -4.21 -14.86 -9.57
N ALA A 154 -4.41 -14.60 -10.87
CA ALA A 154 -5.01 -15.57 -11.78
C ALA A 154 -4.15 -16.85 -11.88
N LEU A 155 -2.84 -16.70 -12.08
CA LEU A 155 -1.91 -17.83 -12.11
C LEU A 155 -1.78 -18.47 -10.72
N LEU A 156 -1.80 -17.73 -9.62
CA LEU A 156 -1.83 -18.32 -8.27
C LEU A 156 -3.07 -19.20 -8.05
N LEU A 157 -4.20 -18.85 -8.68
CA LEU A 157 -5.44 -19.61 -8.61
C LEU A 157 -5.43 -20.86 -9.51
N PHE A 158 -4.95 -20.73 -10.75
CA PHE A 158 -5.06 -21.80 -11.77
C PHE A 158 -3.77 -22.60 -11.99
N GLN A 159 -2.61 -21.97 -11.83
CA GLN A 159 -1.28 -22.57 -12.04
C GLN A 159 -0.27 -22.05 -11.00
N PRO A 160 -0.40 -22.45 -9.72
CA PRO A 160 0.29 -21.80 -8.60
C PRO A 160 1.80 -21.65 -8.78
N ARG A 161 2.48 -22.61 -9.42
CA ARG A 161 3.92 -22.54 -9.71
C ARG A 161 4.28 -21.35 -10.59
N HIS A 162 3.53 -21.13 -11.67
CA HIS A 162 3.72 -19.99 -12.56
C HIS A 162 3.32 -18.68 -11.89
N GLY A 163 2.29 -18.70 -11.04
CA GLY A 163 1.90 -17.53 -10.24
C GLY A 163 3.00 -17.10 -9.27
N VAL A 164 3.59 -18.05 -8.56
CA VAL A 164 4.74 -17.80 -7.66
C VAL A 164 5.94 -17.31 -8.45
N LEU A 165 6.30 -17.96 -9.57
CA LEU A 165 7.41 -17.52 -10.41
C LEU A 165 7.21 -16.09 -10.91
N LEU A 166 6.03 -15.76 -11.45
CA LEU A 166 5.72 -14.42 -11.95
C LEU A 166 5.77 -13.40 -10.82
N ALA A 167 5.21 -13.71 -9.64
CA ALA A 167 5.27 -12.84 -8.48
C ALA A 167 6.72 -12.57 -8.04
N LEU A 168 7.59 -13.60 -8.01
CA LEU A 168 9.00 -13.45 -7.68
C LEU A 168 9.76 -12.59 -8.69
N ILE A 169 9.47 -12.75 -9.99
CA ILE A 169 10.07 -11.90 -11.02
C ILE A 169 9.61 -10.45 -10.82
N PHE A 170 8.31 -10.23 -10.59
CA PHE A 170 7.75 -8.90 -10.37
C PHE A 170 8.29 -8.22 -9.10
N HIS A 171 8.38 -8.94 -7.98
CA HIS A 171 8.99 -8.40 -6.76
C HIS A 171 10.49 -8.14 -6.94
N GLN A 172 11.18 -8.92 -7.77
CA GLN A 172 12.58 -8.67 -8.08
C GLN A 172 12.75 -7.39 -8.90
N THR A 173 11.85 -7.06 -9.84
CA THR A 173 11.94 -5.79 -10.57
C THR A 173 11.76 -4.60 -9.64
N ILE A 174 10.82 -4.69 -8.68
CA ILE A 174 10.65 -3.66 -7.64
C ILE A 174 11.91 -3.51 -6.78
N ASN A 175 12.56 -4.62 -6.42
CA ASN A 175 13.80 -4.58 -5.65
C ASN A 175 15.00 -4.04 -6.44
N LEU A 176 14.94 -3.95 -7.77
CA LEU A 176 15.98 -3.35 -8.60
C LEU A 176 15.87 -1.82 -8.71
N MET A 177 14.79 -1.22 -8.21
CA MET A 177 14.57 0.23 -8.26
C MET A 177 15.29 0.91 -7.07
N PRO A 178 16.30 1.78 -7.28
CA PRO A 178 17.08 2.44 -6.21
C PRO A 178 16.31 3.33 -5.22
N ALA A 179 15.42 4.18 -5.71
CA ALA A 179 14.64 5.16 -4.98
C ALA A 179 13.28 4.60 -4.53
N THR A 180 12.58 3.84 -5.37
CA THR A 180 11.27 3.24 -5.04
C THR A 180 11.40 1.82 -4.47
N TYR A 181 12.55 1.50 -3.87
CA TYR A 181 12.86 0.20 -3.30
C TYR A 181 11.87 -0.21 -2.20
N ALA A 182 11.04 -1.22 -2.46
CA ALA A 182 10.07 -1.75 -1.51
C ALA A 182 10.46 -3.13 -0.93
N GLY A 183 11.71 -3.27 -0.47
CA GLY A 183 12.25 -4.55 0.01
C GLY A 183 11.43 -5.24 1.12
N GLY A 184 10.93 -4.47 2.09
CA GLY A 184 10.12 -5.00 3.19
C GLY A 184 8.83 -5.68 2.70
N PHE A 185 8.12 -5.03 1.75
CA PHE A 185 6.95 -5.59 1.09
C PHE A 185 7.30 -6.88 0.33
N SER A 186 8.34 -6.82 -0.50
CA SER A 186 8.76 -7.95 -1.32
C SER A 186 9.13 -9.17 -0.47
N ILE A 187 9.84 -8.99 0.64
CA ILE A 187 10.15 -10.09 1.57
C ILE A 187 8.90 -10.61 2.25
N ALA A 188 8.01 -9.73 2.72
CA ALA A 188 6.79 -10.14 3.40
C ALA A 188 5.89 -11.00 2.49
N MET A 189 5.80 -10.64 1.20
CA MET A 189 5.06 -11.44 0.21
C MET A 189 5.81 -12.71 -0.16
N CYS A 190 7.12 -12.63 -0.42
CA CYS A 190 7.96 -13.80 -0.68
C CYS A 190 7.94 -14.81 0.45
N ALA A 191 7.92 -14.41 1.72
CA ALA A 191 7.82 -15.36 2.83
C ALA A 191 6.48 -16.13 2.82
N ARG A 192 5.43 -15.55 2.22
CA ARG A 192 4.07 -16.09 2.23
C ARG A 192 3.72 -16.87 0.97
N LEU A 193 4.36 -16.60 -0.17
CA LEU A 193 4.17 -17.35 -1.42
C LEU A 193 4.51 -18.85 -1.29
N ILE A 194 5.25 -19.25 -0.25
CA ILE A 194 5.73 -20.62 -0.05
C ILE A 194 4.56 -21.59 0.14
N ILE A 195 3.44 -21.09 0.65
CA ILE A 195 2.24 -21.87 0.88
C ILE A 195 1.64 -22.41 -0.43
N PHE A 196 2.00 -21.86 -1.59
CA PHE A 196 1.59 -22.33 -2.90
C PHE A 196 2.50 -23.43 -3.46
N LEU A 197 3.64 -23.71 -2.81
CA LEU A 197 4.63 -24.71 -3.22
C LEU A 197 4.83 -25.88 -2.23
N PRO A 198 3.82 -26.36 -1.46
CA PRO A 198 4.07 -27.40 -0.46
C PRO A 198 4.54 -28.72 -1.08
N ALA A 199 4.05 -29.05 -2.29
CA ALA A 199 4.49 -30.25 -2.97
C ALA A 199 5.83 -30.08 -3.68
N ALA A 200 6.28 -28.85 -3.99
CA ALA A 200 7.60 -28.67 -4.61
C ALA A 200 8.72 -29.12 -3.65
N ALA A 201 8.56 -28.87 -2.34
CA ALA A 201 9.47 -29.35 -1.32
C ALA A 201 9.41 -30.88 -1.15
N ALA A 202 8.20 -31.47 -1.16
CA ALA A 202 8.02 -32.92 -1.09
C ALA A 202 8.56 -33.64 -2.36
N ASP A 203 8.32 -33.07 -3.54
CA ASP A 203 8.79 -33.55 -4.83
C ASP A 203 10.33 -33.46 -4.93
N ALA A 204 10.92 -32.38 -4.41
CA ALA A 204 12.38 -32.24 -4.31
C ALA A 204 13.00 -33.32 -3.42
N GLN A 205 12.39 -33.58 -2.26
CA GLN A 205 12.83 -34.64 -1.35
C GLN A 205 12.70 -36.01 -2.01
N ASP A 206 11.57 -36.32 -2.64
CA ASP A 206 11.35 -37.61 -3.32
C ASP A 206 12.29 -37.80 -4.51
N THR A 207 12.55 -36.75 -5.29
CA THR A 207 13.55 -36.74 -6.38
C THR A 207 14.94 -37.10 -5.86
N LEU A 208 15.35 -36.49 -4.75
CA LEU A 208 16.63 -36.80 -4.10
C LEU A 208 16.67 -38.26 -3.64
N MET A 209 15.57 -38.77 -3.07
CA MET A 209 15.46 -40.17 -2.65
C MET A 209 15.50 -41.16 -3.83
N ARG A 210 15.02 -40.76 -5.01
CA ARG A 210 15.09 -41.55 -6.26
C ARG A 210 16.48 -41.50 -6.94
N GLY A 211 17.45 -40.76 -6.39
CA GLY A 211 18.80 -40.67 -6.93
C GLY A 211 18.92 -39.84 -8.22
N VAL A 212 17.89 -39.08 -8.58
CA VAL A 212 17.92 -38.18 -9.75
C VAL A 212 18.77 -36.96 -9.40
N SER A 213 19.80 -36.68 -10.21
CA SER A 213 20.68 -35.55 -9.96
C SER A 213 19.96 -34.21 -10.13
N PHE A 214 19.83 -33.48 -9.02
CA PHE A 214 19.30 -32.12 -8.98
C PHE A 214 20.36 -31.07 -9.37
N ALA A 215 21.63 -31.48 -9.56
CA ALA A 215 22.77 -30.57 -9.69
C ALA A 215 22.68 -29.58 -10.87
N PRO A 216 22.29 -29.97 -12.10
CA PRO A 216 22.25 -29.01 -13.22
C PRO A 216 21.23 -27.90 -13.02
N ARG A 217 20.07 -28.23 -12.42
CA ARG A 217 19.02 -27.25 -12.18
C ARG A 217 19.30 -26.39 -10.97
N ALA A 218 19.89 -26.97 -9.92
CA ALA A 218 20.42 -26.22 -8.80
C ALA A 218 21.46 -25.20 -9.28
N LEU A 219 22.38 -25.61 -10.16
CA LEU A 219 23.39 -24.73 -10.75
C LEU A 219 22.73 -23.58 -11.55
N ALA A 220 21.71 -23.87 -12.36
CA ALA A 220 20.98 -22.84 -13.10
C ALA A 220 20.27 -21.84 -12.17
N ALA A 221 19.61 -22.32 -11.11
CA ALA A 221 18.97 -21.49 -10.09
C ALA A 221 20.00 -20.62 -9.34
N THR A 222 21.14 -21.19 -8.96
CA THR A 222 22.26 -20.46 -8.32
C THR A 222 22.83 -19.42 -9.27
N ALA A 223 23.05 -19.76 -10.54
CA ALA A 223 23.58 -18.85 -11.54
C ALA A 223 22.63 -17.68 -11.79
N LEU A 224 21.31 -17.93 -11.90
CA LEU A 224 20.31 -16.88 -12.04
C LEU A 224 20.34 -15.90 -10.86
N VAL A 225 20.31 -16.42 -9.62
CA VAL A 225 20.40 -15.57 -8.42
C VAL A 225 21.73 -14.83 -8.35
N GLY A 226 22.83 -15.47 -8.76
CA GLY A 226 24.14 -14.84 -8.84
C GLY A 226 24.17 -13.66 -9.83
N VAL A 227 23.57 -13.83 -11.01
CA VAL A 227 23.42 -12.75 -12.00
C VAL A 227 22.55 -11.63 -11.44
N THR A 228 21.38 -11.96 -10.88
CA THR A 228 20.48 -10.97 -10.26
C THR A 228 21.17 -10.21 -9.13
N THR A 229 21.96 -10.89 -8.31
CA THR A 229 22.78 -10.30 -7.26
C THR A 229 23.80 -9.31 -7.82
N ALA A 230 24.53 -9.69 -8.88
CA ALA A 230 25.50 -8.81 -9.52
C ALA A 230 24.83 -7.56 -10.11
N VAL A 231 23.69 -7.72 -10.78
CA VAL A 231 22.87 -6.61 -11.30
C VAL A 231 22.44 -5.68 -10.16
N MET A 232 21.94 -6.24 -9.06
CA MET A 232 21.48 -5.48 -7.92
C MET A 232 22.64 -4.69 -7.26
N LEU A 233 23.80 -5.32 -7.07
CA LEU A 233 25.00 -4.64 -6.54
C LEU A 233 25.46 -3.50 -7.45
N THR A 234 25.31 -3.66 -8.77
CA THR A 234 25.70 -2.63 -9.74
C THR A 234 24.77 -1.43 -9.66
N ILE A 235 23.45 -1.68 -9.60
CA ILE A 235 22.44 -0.63 -9.59
C ILE A 235 22.42 0.12 -8.24
N HIS A 236 22.50 -0.60 -7.12
CA HIS A 236 22.37 -0.01 -5.78
C HIS A 236 23.70 0.44 -5.16
N SER A 237 24.83 0.16 -5.81
CA SER A 237 26.17 0.36 -5.23
C SER A 237 26.38 -0.34 -3.88
N GLY A 238 25.57 -1.36 -3.58
CA GLY A 238 25.54 -2.06 -2.29
C GLY A 238 24.33 -2.98 -2.18
N MET A 239 24.24 -3.71 -1.05
CA MET A 239 23.11 -4.59 -0.75
C MET A 239 22.76 -4.44 0.73
N ASP A 240 21.50 -4.09 1.02
CA ASP A 240 21.01 -4.05 2.39
C ASP A 240 20.56 -5.45 2.86
N SER A 241 20.20 -5.56 4.15
CA SER A 241 19.76 -6.83 4.71
C SER A 241 18.47 -7.35 4.05
N HIS A 242 17.58 -6.46 3.62
CA HIS A 242 16.33 -6.84 2.98
C HIS A 242 16.59 -7.50 1.63
N ALA A 243 17.42 -6.88 0.79
CA ALA A 243 17.86 -7.41 -0.48
C ALA A 243 18.52 -8.78 -0.34
N ALA A 244 19.43 -8.93 0.63
CA ALA A 244 20.10 -10.20 0.90
C ALA A 244 19.10 -11.31 1.28
N ILE A 245 18.18 -11.03 2.22
CA ILE A 245 17.14 -11.98 2.63
C ILE A 245 16.25 -12.34 1.46
N TYR A 246 15.85 -11.36 0.64
CA TYR A 246 15.05 -11.61 -0.56
C TYR A 246 15.76 -12.55 -1.52
N LEU A 247 17.05 -12.35 -1.82
CA LEU A 247 17.82 -13.19 -2.72
C LEU A 247 17.99 -14.61 -2.19
N ILE A 248 18.15 -14.77 -0.87
CA ILE A 248 18.16 -16.09 -0.21
C ILE A 248 16.81 -16.80 -0.40
N LEU A 249 15.70 -16.10 -0.17
CA LEU A 249 14.35 -16.64 -0.39
C LEU A 249 14.14 -16.99 -1.87
N ALA A 250 14.48 -16.08 -2.79
CA ALA A 250 14.37 -16.29 -4.22
C ALA A 250 15.18 -17.52 -4.67
N HIS A 251 16.38 -17.72 -4.11
CA HIS A 251 17.17 -18.92 -4.36
C HIS A 251 16.44 -20.18 -3.93
N PHE A 252 15.91 -20.21 -2.71
CA PHE A 252 15.10 -21.33 -2.22
C PHE A 252 13.88 -21.61 -3.13
N TYR A 253 13.22 -20.55 -3.62
CA TYR A 253 12.12 -20.67 -4.57
C TYR A 253 12.55 -21.25 -5.91
N PHE A 254 13.63 -20.75 -6.51
CA PHE A 254 14.10 -21.26 -7.79
C PHE A 254 14.55 -22.72 -7.70
N LEU A 255 15.17 -23.11 -6.58
CA LEU A 255 15.44 -24.52 -6.30
C LEU A 255 14.15 -25.34 -6.21
N SER A 256 13.15 -24.85 -5.48
CA SER A 256 11.86 -25.53 -5.34
C SER A 256 11.13 -25.66 -6.69
N LEU A 257 11.12 -24.60 -7.50
CA LEU A 257 10.50 -24.58 -8.83
C LEU A 257 11.23 -25.45 -9.86
N ALA A 258 12.54 -25.63 -9.69
CA ALA A 258 13.38 -26.48 -10.52
C ALA A 258 13.25 -27.98 -10.21
N ALA A 259 12.69 -28.36 -9.06
CA ALA A 259 12.50 -29.76 -8.71
C ALA A 259 11.62 -30.47 -9.76
N PRO A 260 11.98 -31.67 -10.23
CA PRO A 260 11.19 -32.38 -11.21
C PRO A 260 9.79 -32.63 -10.66
N TRP A 261 8.79 -32.40 -11.51
CA TRP A 261 7.46 -32.90 -11.23
C TRP A 261 7.50 -34.41 -11.46
N GLY A 262 6.99 -35.20 -10.51
CA GLY A 262 6.54 -36.54 -10.87
C GLY A 262 5.53 -36.37 -12.01
N ASP A 263 5.82 -36.90 -13.20
CA ASP A 263 4.93 -36.79 -14.34
C ASP A 263 3.51 -37.19 -13.90
N LEU A 264 2.49 -36.49 -14.39
CA LEU A 264 1.06 -36.72 -14.11
C LEU A 264 0.61 -38.19 -14.30
N LEU A 265 1.45 -39.01 -14.92
CA LEU A 265 1.28 -40.43 -15.17
C LEU A 265 1.59 -41.33 -13.96
N ASP A 266 2.32 -40.86 -12.94
CA ASP A 266 2.80 -41.70 -11.83
C ASP A 266 1.82 -41.84 -10.65
N GLY A 267 0.58 -41.37 -10.78
CA GLY A 267 -0.44 -41.58 -9.75
C GLY A 267 -0.11 -40.99 -8.38
N VAL A 268 0.77 -39.98 -8.33
CA VAL A 268 1.11 -39.25 -7.10
C VAL A 268 -0.18 -38.63 -6.56
N LYS A 269 -0.69 -39.22 -5.48
CA LYS A 269 -1.96 -38.84 -4.84
C LYS A 269 -1.98 -37.33 -4.61
N ALA A 270 -3.02 -36.67 -5.12
CA ALA A 270 -3.31 -35.24 -4.98
C ALA A 270 -3.39 -34.69 -3.53
N GLY A 271 -3.08 -35.52 -2.52
CA GLY A 271 -3.22 -35.22 -1.09
C GLY A 271 -2.36 -34.07 -0.58
N ALA A 272 -1.29 -33.67 -1.26
CA ALA A 272 -0.43 -32.57 -0.82
C ALA A 272 -0.97 -31.17 -1.16
N TYR A 273 -1.86 -31.05 -2.16
CA TYR A 273 -2.42 -29.75 -2.57
C TYR A 273 -3.77 -29.43 -1.89
N GLY A 274 -4.45 -30.42 -1.31
CA GLY A 274 -5.84 -30.28 -0.87
C GLY A 274 -6.79 -30.00 -2.05
N GLU A 275 -8.09 -30.00 -1.81
CA GLU A 275 -9.16 -29.84 -2.83
C GLU A 275 -9.17 -28.48 -3.55
N LEU A 276 -8.17 -27.61 -3.34
CA LEU A 276 -8.11 -26.28 -3.94
C LEU A 276 -7.62 -26.27 -5.40
N ARG A 277 -7.32 -27.43 -5.99
CA ARG A 277 -7.25 -27.53 -7.45
C ARG A 277 -8.67 -27.40 -8.01
N LEU A 278 -9.01 -26.19 -8.44
CA LEU A 278 -10.08 -26.02 -9.42
C LEU A 278 -9.77 -26.94 -10.62
N PRO A 279 -10.77 -27.64 -11.18
CA PRO A 279 -10.55 -28.57 -12.29
C PRO A 279 -9.72 -27.89 -13.38
N GLU A 280 -8.69 -28.57 -13.89
CA GLU A 280 -7.76 -28.05 -14.90
C GLU A 280 -8.57 -27.47 -16.07
N MET A 281 -8.59 -26.14 -16.18
CA MET A 281 -9.30 -25.45 -17.25
C MET A 281 -8.29 -25.10 -18.36
N PRO A 282 -8.27 -25.82 -19.50
CA PRO A 282 -7.29 -25.63 -20.58
C PRO A 282 -7.34 -24.24 -21.24
N PHE A 283 -8.30 -23.40 -20.87
CA PHE A 283 -8.50 -22.06 -21.44
C PHE A 283 -8.17 -20.91 -20.49
N GLY A 284 -7.65 -21.15 -19.28
CA GLY A 284 -7.40 -20.09 -18.27
C GLY A 284 -6.51 -18.94 -18.77
N ILE A 285 -5.43 -19.26 -19.49
CA ILE A 285 -4.50 -18.27 -20.05
C ILE A 285 -5.16 -17.48 -21.19
N ALA A 286 -5.84 -18.16 -22.12
CA ALA A 286 -6.57 -17.48 -23.21
C ALA A 286 -7.68 -16.56 -22.67
N LYS A 287 -8.35 -16.96 -21.59
CA LYS A 287 -9.37 -16.16 -20.89
C LYS A 287 -8.79 -14.92 -20.21
N MET A 288 -7.63 -15.06 -19.55
CA MET A 288 -6.92 -13.95 -18.91
C MET A 288 -6.40 -12.97 -19.96
N VAL A 289 -5.79 -13.48 -21.04
CA VAL A 289 -5.37 -12.67 -22.19
C VAL A 289 -6.58 -11.94 -22.77
N LEU A 290 -7.73 -12.60 -22.94
CA LEU A 290 -8.95 -11.94 -23.42
C LEU A 290 -9.45 -10.85 -22.45
N PHE A 291 -9.46 -11.10 -21.14
CA PHE A 291 -9.84 -10.09 -20.14
C PHE A 291 -8.88 -8.88 -20.16
N VAL A 292 -7.57 -9.13 -20.14
CA VAL A 292 -6.55 -8.09 -20.24
C VAL A 292 -6.72 -7.35 -21.57
N LEU A 293 -6.93 -8.04 -22.70
CA LEU A 293 -7.18 -7.39 -23.98
C LEU A 293 -8.46 -6.53 -23.96
N LEU A 294 -9.56 -7.02 -23.38
CA LEU A 294 -10.83 -6.29 -23.29
C LEU A 294 -10.79 -5.08 -22.33
N VAL A 295 -9.98 -5.16 -21.27
CA VAL A 295 -9.83 -4.10 -20.28
C VAL A 295 -8.75 -3.09 -20.68
N VAL A 296 -7.64 -3.56 -21.27
CA VAL A 296 -6.44 -2.76 -21.57
C VAL A 296 -6.47 -2.18 -22.99
N PHE A 297 -6.91 -2.93 -24.00
CA PHE A 297 -6.90 -2.44 -25.38
C PHE A 297 -8.24 -1.76 -25.73
N ARG A 298 -8.30 -0.47 -25.38
CA ARG A 298 -9.35 0.48 -25.78
C ARG A 298 -9.46 0.59 -27.31
N PRO A 299 -10.65 0.31 -27.86
CA PRO A 299 -11.32 1.38 -28.61
C PRO A 299 -12.77 1.64 -28.18
N LEU A 300 -13.31 0.89 -27.20
CA LEU A 300 -14.71 1.02 -26.76
C LEU A 300 -14.75 1.46 -25.30
N GLY A 301 -14.81 2.78 -25.08
CA GLY A 301 -14.76 3.44 -23.79
C GLY A 301 -15.99 3.30 -22.89
N ASP A 302 -16.75 2.19 -22.97
CA ASP A 302 -18.00 2.05 -22.24
C ASP A 302 -17.93 0.96 -21.14
N MET A 303 -18.57 1.26 -20.01
CA MET A 303 -18.94 0.36 -18.90
C MET A 303 -19.31 -1.10 -19.29
N PRO A 304 -20.00 -1.38 -20.43
CA PRO A 304 -20.34 -2.73 -20.86
C PRO A 304 -19.15 -3.67 -21.05
N SER A 305 -17.97 -3.19 -21.43
CA SER A 305 -16.78 -4.04 -21.60
C SER A 305 -16.25 -4.57 -20.26
N ALA A 306 -16.24 -3.72 -19.25
CA ALA A 306 -15.88 -4.09 -17.88
C ALA A 306 -16.96 -4.96 -17.22
N ILE A 307 -18.23 -4.61 -17.42
CA ILE A 307 -19.37 -5.43 -16.98
C ILE A 307 -19.31 -6.80 -17.65
N LEU A 308 -18.98 -6.88 -18.94
CA LEU A 308 -18.83 -8.14 -19.66
C LEU A 308 -17.64 -8.93 -19.14
N GLY A 309 -16.47 -8.31 -18.95
CA GLY A 309 -15.30 -8.97 -18.34
C GLY A 309 -15.60 -9.52 -16.94
N PHE A 310 -16.32 -8.76 -16.11
CA PHE A 310 -16.72 -9.17 -14.77
C PHE A 310 -17.83 -10.25 -14.78
N ALA A 311 -18.82 -10.12 -15.67
CA ALA A 311 -19.87 -11.11 -15.85
C ALA A 311 -19.32 -12.44 -16.38
N LEU A 312 -18.33 -12.40 -17.28
CA LEU A 312 -17.63 -13.59 -17.76
C LEU A 312 -16.79 -14.23 -16.66
N LEU A 313 -16.17 -13.45 -15.77
CA LEU A 313 -15.50 -13.96 -14.56
C LEU A 313 -16.49 -14.66 -13.61
N LEU A 314 -17.66 -14.07 -13.37
CA LEU A 314 -18.70 -14.63 -12.50
C LEU A 314 -19.37 -15.89 -13.07
N LEU A 315 -19.70 -15.87 -14.37
CA LEU A 315 -20.33 -17.01 -15.07
C LEU A 315 -19.36 -18.18 -15.26
N TRP A 316 -18.05 -17.94 -15.22
CA TRP A 316 -17.02 -18.95 -15.46
C TRP A 316 -16.25 -19.37 -14.20
N GLY A 317 -16.73 -18.99 -13.02
CA GLY A 317 -16.28 -19.56 -11.75
C GLY A 317 -16.61 -21.07 -11.69
N PRO A 318 -15.70 -21.91 -11.17
CA PRO A 318 -15.86 -23.38 -11.13
C PRO A 318 -16.98 -23.87 -10.20
N HIS A 319 -17.50 -22.99 -9.34
CA HIS A 319 -18.66 -23.27 -8.49
C HIS A 319 -19.67 -22.14 -8.59
N ASN A 320 -20.95 -22.49 -8.49
CA ASN A 320 -22.01 -21.55 -8.14
C ASN A 320 -21.57 -20.78 -6.88
N LEU A 321 -21.54 -19.44 -6.94
CA LEU A 321 -21.21 -18.56 -5.81
C LEU A 321 -22.01 -18.91 -4.53
N LEU A 322 -23.29 -19.31 -4.68
CA LEU A 322 -24.12 -19.77 -3.56
C LEU A 322 -23.60 -21.06 -2.91
N THR A 323 -23.04 -21.98 -3.69
CA THR A 323 -22.42 -23.21 -3.16
C THR A 323 -21.17 -22.87 -2.38
N PHE A 324 -20.28 -22.03 -2.93
CA PHE A 324 -19.10 -21.56 -2.21
C PHE A 324 -19.46 -20.82 -0.92
N VAL A 325 -20.45 -19.92 -0.97
CA VAL A 325 -20.93 -19.21 0.21
C VAL A 325 -21.50 -20.18 1.24
N ARG A 326 -22.34 -21.13 0.81
CA ARG A 326 -22.95 -22.11 1.72
C ARG A 326 -21.92 -23.01 2.40
N GLU A 327 -20.91 -23.45 1.67
CA GLU A 327 -19.95 -24.46 2.14
C GLU A 327 -18.77 -23.83 2.88
N HIS A 328 -18.35 -22.63 2.47
CA HIS A 328 -17.10 -22.04 2.96
C HIS A 328 -17.27 -20.71 3.69
N ALA A 329 -18.35 -19.93 3.51
CA ALA A 329 -18.41 -18.58 4.09
C ALA A 329 -18.29 -18.55 5.62
N PHE A 330 -18.71 -19.62 6.30
CA PHE A 330 -18.69 -19.73 7.76
C PHE A 330 -17.50 -20.52 8.31
N ASP A 331 -16.61 -21.02 7.45
CA ASP A 331 -15.36 -21.63 7.90
C ASP A 331 -14.23 -20.58 7.98
N VAL A 332 -13.03 -21.01 8.39
CA VAL A 332 -11.86 -20.12 8.51
C VAL A 332 -11.45 -19.54 7.15
N THR A 333 -11.62 -20.29 6.06
CA THR A 333 -11.34 -19.84 4.69
C THR A 333 -12.33 -18.78 4.27
N GLY A 334 -13.63 -18.97 4.51
CA GLY A 334 -14.64 -17.94 4.25
C GLY A 334 -14.40 -16.67 5.05
N GLY A 335 -14.15 -16.79 6.35
CA GLY A 335 -13.80 -15.64 7.19
C GLY A 335 -12.54 -14.91 6.69
N ALA A 336 -11.54 -15.65 6.21
CA ALA A 336 -10.32 -15.11 5.65
C ALA A 336 -10.55 -14.36 4.33
N VAL A 337 -11.38 -14.92 3.42
CA VAL A 337 -11.77 -14.26 2.17
C VAL A 337 -12.61 -13.03 2.44
N VAL A 338 -13.60 -13.12 3.33
CA VAL A 338 -14.48 -11.98 3.68
C VAL A 338 -13.69 -10.85 4.34
N SER A 339 -12.78 -11.16 5.27
CA SER A 339 -11.92 -10.12 5.88
C SER A 339 -10.98 -9.49 4.87
N GLY A 340 -10.33 -10.29 4.02
CA GLY A 340 -9.48 -9.79 2.94
C GLY A 340 -10.26 -8.94 1.94
N PHE A 341 -11.46 -9.37 1.54
CA PHE A 341 -12.30 -8.62 0.61
C PHE A 341 -12.84 -7.32 1.23
N GLY A 342 -13.27 -7.41 2.49
CA GLY A 342 -13.72 -6.26 3.27
C GLY A 342 -12.63 -5.21 3.40
N TYR A 343 -11.41 -5.63 3.73
CA TYR A 343 -10.24 -4.77 3.79
C TYR A 343 -9.85 -4.22 2.42
N GLY A 344 -9.61 -5.10 1.43
CA GLY A 344 -9.06 -4.74 0.13
C GLY A 344 -10.01 -3.94 -0.75
N PHE A 345 -11.32 -4.19 -0.71
CA PHE A 345 -12.28 -3.60 -1.65
C PHE A 345 -13.32 -2.72 -0.96
N VAL A 346 -13.98 -3.23 0.09
CA VAL A 346 -15.13 -2.54 0.70
C VAL A 346 -14.69 -1.30 1.48
N ALA A 347 -13.64 -1.41 2.29
CA ALA A 347 -13.20 -0.31 3.13
C ALA A 347 -12.75 0.93 2.33
N PRO A 348 -11.98 0.82 1.21
CA PRO A 348 -11.67 1.99 0.38
C PRO A 348 -12.88 2.56 -0.37
N ILE A 349 -13.79 1.71 -0.87
CA ILE A 349 -15.04 2.16 -1.51
C ILE A 349 -15.86 3.03 -0.55
N LEU A 350 -16.03 2.56 0.68
CA LEU A 350 -16.74 3.31 1.72
C LEU A 350 -15.94 4.53 2.22
N GLY A 351 -14.62 4.56 1.99
CA GLY A 351 -13.71 5.54 2.59
C GLY A 351 -13.42 5.29 4.06
N LEU A 352 -13.62 4.06 4.55
CA LEU A 352 -13.21 3.63 5.89
C LEU A 352 -11.71 3.35 6.00
N MET A 353 -11.03 3.27 4.86
CA MET A 353 -9.60 3.07 4.78
C MET A 353 -9.06 3.81 3.56
N MET A 354 -7.96 4.52 3.74
CA MET A 354 -7.29 5.27 2.67
C MET A 354 -5.79 4.97 2.65
N MET A 355 -5.42 3.79 3.15
CA MET A 355 -4.04 3.38 3.22
C MET A 355 -3.57 3.00 1.81
N ALA A 356 -2.39 3.50 1.43
CA ALA A 356 -1.94 3.63 0.05
C ALA A 356 -1.39 2.34 -0.56
N SER A 357 -1.52 1.19 0.13
CA SER A 357 -1.06 -0.11 -0.34
C SER A 357 -2.16 -1.11 -0.71
N SER A 358 -3.43 -0.75 -0.58
CA SER A 358 -4.51 -1.34 -1.37
C SER A 358 -4.43 -0.77 -2.78
N THR A 359 -4.16 0.53 -2.85
CA THR A 359 -3.97 1.31 -4.07
C THR A 359 -2.50 1.44 -4.46
N MET A 360 -1.63 0.44 -4.16
CA MET A 360 -0.19 0.55 -4.39
C MET A 360 0.08 1.11 -5.77
N TYR A 361 0.59 2.34 -5.81
CA TYR A 361 0.91 3.05 -7.03
C TYR A 361 -0.32 3.47 -7.89
N GLY A 362 -1.53 3.03 -7.58
CA GLY A 362 -2.76 3.23 -8.36
C GLY A 362 -3.25 4.68 -8.48
N ASN A 363 -2.61 5.64 -7.80
CA ASN A 363 -2.96 7.07 -7.78
C ASN A 363 -4.47 7.29 -7.56
N VAL A 364 -5.10 6.45 -6.72
CA VAL A 364 -6.55 6.46 -6.54
C VAL A 364 -6.95 7.72 -5.79
N GLN A 365 -7.84 8.49 -6.39
CA GLN A 365 -8.58 9.51 -5.69
C GLN A 365 -9.46 8.80 -4.68
N ASN A 366 -9.10 8.83 -3.40
CA ASN A 366 -9.85 8.10 -2.36
C ASN A 366 -11.04 8.91 -1.82
N PHE A 367 -11.42 10.02 -2.47
CA PHE A 367 -12.33 10.98 -1.86
C PHE A 367 -13.14 11.84 -2.86
N GLY A 368 -14.45 11.97 -2.57
CA GLY A 368 -15.39 12.93 -3.20
C GLY A 368 -15.44 12.84 -4.71
N GLN A 369 -15.79 11.64 -5.18
CA GLN A 369 -15.60 11.11 -6.53
C GLN A 369 -14.29 10.35 -6.68
N SER A 370 -14.25 9.53 -7.73
CA SER A 370 -13.22 8.53 -7.94
C SER A 370 -12.73 8.63 -9.37
N ASN A 371 -11.42 8.63 -9.52
CA ASN A 371 -10.76 8.42 -10.80
C ASN A 371 -10.67 6.93 -11.16
N HIS A 372 -11.20 6.04 -10.31
CA HIS A 372 -11.28 4.61 -10.59
C HIS A 372 -12.33 4.31 -11.65
N LEU A 373 -11.98 3.45 -12.60
CA LEU A 373 -12.78 3.18 -13.80
C LEU A 373 -14.06 2.38 -13.51
N LEU A 374 -14.11 1.67 -12.38
CA LEU A 374 -15.19 0.73 -12.05
C LEU A 374 -16.03 1.10 -10.83
N VAL A 375 -15.45 1.80 -9.85
CA VAL A 375 -16.10 2.02 -8.54
C VAL A 375 -15.81 3.41 -8.03
N THR A 376 -16.74 3.94 -7.24
CA THR A 376 -16.51 5.14 -6.46
C THR A 376 -15.83 4.78 -5.14
N THR A 377 -14.98 5.69 -4.67
CA THR A 377 -14.23 5.63 -3.41
C THR A 377 -14.69 6.77 -2.52
N GLY A 378 -14.43 6.64 -1.21
CA GLY A 378 -14.80 7.69 -0.27
C GLY A 378 -16.29 8.00 -0.22
N LEU A 379 -17.14 6.98 -0.41
CA LEU A 379 -18.60 7.15 -0.48
C LEU A 379 -19.15 7.86 0.76
N LEU A 380 -18.69 7.49 1.97
CA LEU A 380 -19.16 8.12 3.20
C LEU A 380 -18.79 9.61 3.23
N GLN A 381 -17.55 9.95 2.87
CA GLN A 381 -17.09 11.34 2.82
C GLN A 381 -17.88 12.16 1.81
N ASN A 382 -18.09 11.63 0.61
CA ASN A 382 -18.83 12.31 -0.46
C ASN A 382 -20.30 12.52 -0.10
N THR A 383 -20.93 11.50 0.47
CA THR A 383 -22.34 11.57 0.86
C THR A 383 -22.53 12.52 2.04
N LEU A 384 -21.65 12.48 3.04
CA LEU A 384 -21.75 13.30 4.26
C LEU A 384 -21.17 14.71 4.08
N SER A 385 -20.52 15.02 2.96
CA SER A 385 -20.20 16.41 2.60
C SER A 385 -21.42 17.18 2.09
N GLN A 386 -22.52 16.50 1.72
CA GLN A 386 -23.75 17.16 1.27
C GLN A 386 -24.52 17.71 2.47
N PRO A 387 -24.84 19.02 2.53
CA PRO A 387 -25.49 19.62 3.69
C PRO A 387 -26.82 18.96 4.07
N GLU A 388 -27.63 18.57 3.07
CA GLU A 388 -28.94 17.94 3.28
C GLU A 388 -28.82 16.55 3.94
N VAL A 389 -27.83 15.76 3.49
CA VAL A 389 -27.56 14.44 4.06
C VAL A 389 -26.92 14.56 5.43
N ALA A 390 -25.96 15.47 5.60
CA ALA A 390 -25.33 15.74 6.88
C ALA A 390 -26.35 16.19 7.94
N ALA A 391 -27.33 17.02 7.57
CA ALA A 391 -28.37 17.48 8.48
C ALA A 391 -29.31 16.35 8.98
N SER A 392 -29.44 15.27 8.22
CA SER A 392 -30.29 14.12 8.57
C SER A 392 -29.52 12.91 9.11
N ALA A 393 -28.19 12.88 8.94
CA ALA A 393 -27.34 11.81 9.44
C ALA A 393 -27.07 11.93 10.96
N PRO A 394 -26.76 10.80 11.64
CA PRO A 394 -26.36 10.85 13.04
C PRO A 394 -25.13 11.75 13.24
N ALA A 395 -25.18 12.62 14.26
CA ALA A 395 -24.11 13.60 14.53
C ALA A 395 -22.72 12.97 14.64
N TRP A 396 -22.63 11.77 15.25
CA TRP A 396 -21.37 11.05 15.33
C TRP A 396 -20.83 10.73 13.93
N LEU A 397 -21.67 10.29 12.99
CA LEU A 397 -21.24 9.91 11.65
C LEU A 397 -20.79 11.13 10.83
N VAL A 398 -21.48 12.26 10.98
CA VAL A 398 -21.11 13.55 10.37
C VAL A 398 -19.79 14.06 10.95
N ASP A 399 -19.56 13.90 12.25
CA ASP A 399 -18.28 14.26 12.87
C ASP A 399 -17.11 13.43 12.34
N LEU A 400 -17.35 12.15 12.00
CA LEU A 400 -16.32 11.26 11.45
C LEU A 400 -15.97 11.58 9.98
N PHE A 401 -16.97 11.82 9.13
CA PHE A 401 -16.80 11.82 7.67
C PHE A 401 -17.30 13.09 6.96
N GLY A 402 -17.94 14.00 7.68
CA GLY A 402 -18.44 15.26 7.14
C GLY A 402 -17.36 16.32 6.93
N GLY A 403 -17.78 17.51 6.51
CA GLY A 403 -16.90 18.68 6.29
C GLY A 403 -16.22 18.75 4.93
N GLY A 404 -16.25 17.67 4.14
CA GLY A 404 -15.77 17.67 2.76
C GLY A 404 -14.27 17.94 2.62
N PHE A 405 -13.92 18.79 1.65
CA PHE A 405 -12.55 19.12 1.29
C PHE A 405 -12.15 20.49 1.77
N VAL A 406 -10.87 20.62 2.08
CA VAL A 406 -10.25 21.93 2.29
C VAL A 406 -8.97 22.00 1.46
N ARG A 407 -8.77 23.14 0.78
CA ARG A 407 -7.48 23.48 0.19
C ARG A 407 -6.70 24.25 1.24
N VAL A 408 -5.57 23.72 1.67
CA VAL A 408 -4.61 24.46 2.48
C VAL A 408 -3.87 25.41 1.54
N ASP A 409 -4.14 26.71 1.69
CA ASP A 409 -3.57 27.75 0.84
C ASP A 409 -2.20 28.18 1.35
N HIS A 410 -2.04 28.29 2.67
CA HIS A 410 -0.80 28.72 3.30
C HIS A 410 -0.73 28.25 4.75
N THR A 411 0.47 27.96 5.24
CA THR A 411 0.67 27.64 6.65
C THR A 411 2.11 27.87 7.09
N THR A 412 2.29 28.31 8.34
CA THR A 412 3.60 28.35 9.00
C THR A 412 3.83 27.17 9.95
N SER A 413 2.83 26.29 10.13
CA SER A 413 2.95 25.12 11.01
C SER A 413 3.92 24.11 10.42
N LYS A 414 4.81 23.57 11.26
CA LYS A 414 5.74 22.52 10.86
C LYS A 414 4.98 21.22 10.60
N ALA A 415 4.00 20.87 11.42
CA ALA A 415 3.15 19.71 11.21
C ALA A 415 2.47 19.73 9.82
N PHE A 416 1.85 20.86 9.45
CA PHE A 416 1.25 21.01 8.13
C PHE A 416 2.27 20.99 6.99
N ARG A 417 3.43 21.63 7.15
CA ARG A 417 4.45 21.67 6.10
C ARG A 417 5.13 20.33 5.87
N LYS A 418 5.29 19.51 6.91
CA LYS A 418 5.75 18.12 6.77
C LYS A 418 4.76 17.26 5.96
N LEU A 419 3.49 17.64 5.92
CA LEU A 419 2.47 17.02 5.04
C LEU A 419 2.38 17.68 3.67
N ALA A 420 2.93 18.89 3.53
CA ALA A 420 2.89 19.62 2.28
C ALA A 420 3.78 18.96 1.23
N VAL A 421 3.53 19.37 -0.01
CA VAL A 421 4.17 18.91 -1.25
C VAL A 421 5.68 18.78 -1.13
N LYS A 422 6.37 19.81 -0.61
CA LYS A 422 7.84 19.80 -0.47
C LYS A 422 8.33 18.75 0.51
N GLY A 423 7.57 18.49 1.59
CA GLY A 423 7.91 17.46 2.56
C GLY A 423 7.92 16.07 1.93
N ALA A 424 6.98 15.81 1.02
CA ALA A 424 6.81 14.52 0.36
C ALA A 424 7.46 14.41 -1.02
N GLU A 425 7.93 15.50 -1.62
CA GLU A 425 8.58 15.48 -2.92
C GLU A 425 9.96 14.83 -2.84
N MET A 426 10.10 13.69 -3.49
CA MET A 426 11.31 12.88 -3.51
C MET A 426 11.90 12.80 -4.92
N THR A 427 11.49 13.70 -5.82
CA THR A 427 11.99 13.79 -7.20
C THR A 427 13.51 13.75 -7.28
N GLU A 428 14.20 14.46 -6.39
CA GLU A 428 15.66 14.52 -6.36
C GLU A 428 16.33 13.20 -5.94
N LYS A 429 15.58 12.28 -5.32
CA LYS A 429 16.06 10.92 -4.98
C LYS A 429 16.03 9.98 -6.18
N LEU A 430 15.25 10.28 -7.22
CA LEU A 430 15.29 9.51 -8.45
C LEU A 430 16.68 9.64 -9.10
N PRO A 431 17.22 8.57 -9.70
CA PRO A 431 18.42 8.65 -10.51
C PRO A 431 18.31 9.79 -11.54
N LEU A 432 19.40 10.55 -11.76
CA LEU A 432 19.40 11.66 -12.73
C LEU A 432 18.88 11.21 -14.10
N ARG A 433 19.34 10.05 -14.54
CA ARG A 433 18.90 9.44 -15.80
C ARG A 433 17.41 9.13 -15.84
N ALA A 434 16.81 8.66 -14.73
CA ALA A 434 15.37 8.40 -14.66
C ALA A 434 14.56 9.70 -14.83
N ARG A 435 15.04 10.82 -14.26
CA ARG A 435 14.42 12.14 -14.44
C ARG A 435 14.51 12.64 -15.88
N GLU A 436 15.64 12.43 -16.54
CA GLU A 436 15.81 12.75 -17.97
C GLU A 436 14.82 11.96 -18.84
N ILE A 437 14.69 10.66 -18.60
CA ILE A 437 13.75 9.77 -19.32
C ILE A 437 12.29 10.21 -19.08
N LEU A 438 11.93 10.56 -17.84
CA LEU A 438 10.59 11.08 -17.55
C LEU A 438 10.33 12.41 -18.27
N SER A 439 11.33 13.31 -18.28
CA SER A 439 11.22 14.60 -18.95
C SER A 439 11.12 14.45 -20.47
N SER A 440 11.83 13.50 -21.11
CA SER A 440 11.72 13.27 -22.56
C SER A 440 10.35 12.73 -22.96
N TYR A 441 9.73 11.96 -22.07
CA TYR A 441 8.38 11.42 -22.25
C TYR A 441 7.27 12.44 -21.90
N ASN A 442 7.63 13.68 -21.55
CA ASN A 442 6.70 14.71 -21.06
C ASN A 442 5.94 14.29 -19.78
N ALA A 443 6.39 13.25 -19.08
CA ALA A 443 5.82 12.95 -17.77
C ALA A 443 6.13 14.10 -16.79
N SER A 444 5.32 14.23 -15.75
CA SER A 444 5.49 15.31 -14.77
C SER A 444 6.89 15.42 -14.18
N GLY A 445 7.68 14.34 -14.25
CA GLY A 445 9.05 14.28 -13.74
C GLY A 445 9.13 14.40 -12.22
N ARG A 446 7.97 14.42 -11.53
CA ARG A 446 7.87 14.58 -10.09
C ARG A 446 7.45 13.27 -9.44
N TYR A 447 8.09 12.99 -8.31
CA TYR A 447 7.84 11.80 -7.52
C TYR A 447 7.56 12.21 -6.08
N PHE A 448 6.47 11.68 -5.53
CA PHE A 448 6.05 11.98 -4.17
C PHE A 448 6.00 10.70 -3.34
N GLU A 449 6.52 10.76 -2.12
CA GLU A 449 6.48 9.68 -1.13
C GLU A 449 5.51 10.07 0.01
N PHE A 450 4.29 10.46 -0.38
CA PHE A 450 3.28 10.95 0.55
C PHE A 450 2.95 9.93 1.66
N TYR A 451 3.10 8.64 1.40
CA TYR A 451 2.81 7.62 2.38
C TYR A 451 3.90 7.54 3.45
N ALA A 452 5.17 7.57 3.03
CA ALA A 452 6.27 7.66 3.98
C ALA A 452 6.24 8.97 4.77
N ALA A 453 5.61 10.04 4.28
CA ALA A 453 5.37 11.21 5.13
C ALA A 453 4.53 10.84 6.34
N ARG A 454 3.40 10.20 6.07
CA ARG A 454 2.27 10.12 6.98
C ARG A 454 2.40 9.06 8.06
N ASN A 455 3.11 7.99 7.76
CA ASN A 455 3.33 6.90 8.70
C ASN A 455 4.17 7.28 9.93
N TYR A 456 4.54 8.54 10.14
CA TYR A 456 5.38 8.94 11.26
C TYR A 456 4.84 10.18 12.01
N PHE A 457 3.52 10.40 12.00
CA PHE A 457 2.96 11.65 12.53
C PHE A 457 2.38 11.56 13.94
N GLU A 458 2.10 10.38 14.49
CA GLU A 458 1.34 10.30 15.76
C GLU A 458 2.17 10.32 17.05
N ARG A 459 3.48 10.03 16.99
CA ARG A 459 4.33 10.08 18.18
C ARG A 459 5.16 11.36 18.16
N PRO A 460 5.31 12.08 19.28
CA PRO A 460 6.15 13.28 19.35
C PRO A 460 7.56 13.05 18.82
N GLU A 461 8.15 11.89 19.11
CA GLU A 461 9.46 11.51 18.58
C GLU A 461 9.45 11.06 17.10
N ASP A 462 8.30 10.67 16.55
CA ASP A 462 8.23 10.21 15.16
C ASP A 462 8.32 11.36 14.19
N LEU A 463 7.73 12.52 14.53
CA LEU A 463 7.79 13.73 13.70
C LEU A 463 9.23 14.08 13.32
N ASP A 464 10.19 13.81 14.20
CA ASP A 464 11.61 14.09 13.96
C ASP A 464 12.39 12.87 13.44
N LYS A 465 11.79 11.69 13.42
CA LYS A 465 12.39 10.42 12.94
C LYS A 465 11.84 9.96 11.59
N THR A 466 10.97 10.73 10.94
CA THR A 466 10.40 10.35 9.64
C THR A 466 11.49 10.14 8.60
N ALA A 467 11.27 9.18 7.69
CA ALA A 467 12.19 8.92 6.58
C ALA A 467 12.27 10.10 5.57
N LEU A 468 11.37 11.09 5.67
CA LEU A 468 11.35 12.29 4.86
C LEU A 468 12.26 13.42 5.35
N ASN A 469 13.09 13.16 6.37
CA ASN A 469 14.24 14.02 6.68
C ASN A 469 15.33 14.01 5.58
N ALA A 470 14.99 13.70 4.33
CA ALA A 470 15.72 14.20 3.17
C ALA A 470 15.85 15.74 3.22
N ILE A 471 14.90 16.42 3.87
CA ILE A 471 15.07 17.81 4.33
C ILE A 471 15.86 17.82 5.66
N LYS A 472 17.10 17.33 5.59
CA LYS A 472 18.18 17.80 6.48
C LYS A 472 18.74 19.13 5.99
N ALA A 473 18.25 19.65 4.86
CA ALA A 473 18.46 21.03 4.46
C ALA A 473 17.89 21.93 5.56
N ASP A 474 18.78 22.72 6.13
CA ASP A 474 18.59 23.46 7.35
C ASP A 474 17.27 24.24 7.40
N TYR A 475 16.86 24.47 8.64
CA TYR A 475 15.92 25.47 9.15
C TYR A 475 15.81 26.80 8.36
N GLU A 476 16.74 27.11 7.45
CA GLU A 476 16.74 28.27 6.57
C GLU A 476 15.76 28.18 5.38
N GLU A 477 15.51 27.01 4.80
CA GLU A 477 14.45 26.85 3.76
C GLU A 477 13.04 27.00 4.34
N ALA A 478 12.90 26.87 5.66
CA ALA A 478 11.66 27.14 6.34
C ALA A 478 11.21 28.62 6.23
N ARG A 479 12.10 29.55 5.86
CA ARG A 479 11.77 30.99 5.73
C ARG A 479 10.83 31.33 4.57
N ASN A 480 10.79 30.54 3.49
CA ASN A 480 9.96 30.85 2.33
C ASN A 480 8.67 30.01 2.31
N ALA A 481 7.90 30.03 3.39
CA ALA A 481 6.57 29.41 3.43
C ALA A 481 5.60 29.96 2.36
N ALA A 482 5.92 31.10 1.75
CA ALA A 482 5.18 31.67 0.63
C ALA A 482 5.30 30.85 -0.67
N ASP A 483 6.33 29.99 -0.79
CA ASP A 483 6.63 29.23 -2.02
C ASP A 483 6.09 27.80 -1.97
N ASP A 484 5.40 27.39 -0.89
CA ASP A 484 4.82 26.05 -0.79
C ASP A 484 3.51 26.03 -1.62
N PRO A 485 3.38 25.13 -2.62
CA PRO A 485 2.17 25.09 -3.44
C PRO A 485 0.96 24.65 -2.58
N PRO A 486 -0.25 25.14 -2.89
CA PRO A 486 -1.45 24.73 -2.18
C PRO A 486 -1.71 23.25 -2.39
N TYR A 487 -2.42 22.64 -1.45
CA TYR A 487 -2.78 21.23 -1.52
C TYR A 487 -4.16 20.99 -0.92
N VAL A 488 -4.83 19.93 -1.37
CA VAL A 488 -6.16 19.56 -0.88
C VAL A 488 -6.06 18.39 0.09
N ILE A 489 -6.79 18.46 1.20
CA ILE A 489 -6.97 17.39 2.18
C ILE A 489 -8.43 17.26 2.57
N LEU A 490 -8.79 16.14 3.19
CA LEU A 490 -10.07 15.99 3.87
C LEU A 490 -10.17 16.89 5.09
N ALA A 491 -11.38 17.36 5.41
CA ALA A 491 -11.68 18.09 6.64
C ALA A 491 -11.27 17.33 7.92
N TYR A 492 -11.48 16.01 7.92
CA TYR A 492 -10.97 15.11 8.95
C TYR A 492 -9.45 15.23 9.14
N GLU A 493 -8.71 15.27 8.05
CA GLU A 493 -7.25 15.33 8.07
C GLU A 493 -6.78 16.69 8.57
N LEU A 494 -7.43 17.78 8.15
CA LEU A 494 -7.17 19.12 8.69
C LEU A 494 -7.26 19.12 10.23
N ARG A 495 -8.33 18.54 10.79
CA ARG A 495 -8.52 18.44 12.25
C ARG A 495 -7.44 17.60 12.93
N ARG A 496 -7.06 16.46 12.32
CA ARG A 496 -5.98 15.61 12.82
C ARG A 496 -4.65 16.36 12.87
N VAL A 497 -4.31 17.11 11.83
CA VAL A 497 -3.02 17.83 11.74
C VAL A 497 -2.99 19.04 12.66
N LEU A 498 -4.12 19.74 12.81
CA LEU A 498 -4.27 20.78 13.83
C LEU A 498 -4.02 20.22 15.23
N HIS A 499 -4.56 19.05 15.54
CA HIS A 499 -4.31 18.39 16.82
C HIS A 499 -2.83 18.12 17.07
N LEU A 500 -2.11 17.65 16.05
CA LEU A 500 -0.67 17.42 16.15
C LEU A 500 0.12 18.71 16.35
N ALA A 501 -0.21 19.78 15.60
CA ALA A 501 0.43 21.09 15.75
C ALA A 501 0.21 21.65 17.17
N ARG A 502 -0.98 21.47 17.73
CA ARG A 502 -1.34 21.89 19.10
C ARG A 502 -0.61 21.09 20.17
N ILE A 503 -0.55 19.75 20.05
CA ILE A 503 0.21 18.91 20.98
C ILE A 503 1.71 19.24 20.94
N ALA A 504 2.22 19.59 19.75
CA ALA A 504 3.60 20.02 19.58
C ALA A 504 3.87 21.44 20.11
N GLY A 505 2.84 22.16 20.57
CA GLY A 505 2.98 23.53 21.08
C GLY A 505 3.50 24.50 20.02
N GLU A 506 3.11 24.32 18.75
CA GLU A 506 3.55 25.17 17.65
C GLU A 506 2.86 26.55 17.71
N ASP A 507 3.64 27.62 17.57
CA ASP A 507 3.11 28.92 17.13
C ASP A 507 2.89 28.86 15.62
N PHE A 508 1.65 29.00 15.15
CA PHE A 508 1.38 28.91 13.71
C PHE A 508 0.24 29.79 13.21
N SER A 509 0.30 30.10 11.92
CA SER A 509 -0.83 30.54 11.11
C SER A 509 -1.19 29.46 10.10
N LEU A 510 -2.49 29.36 9.80
CA LEU A 510 -3.05 28.45 8.83
C LEU A 510 -4.13 29.18 8.05
N GLN A 511 -4.02 29.13 6.73
CA GLN A 511 -5.06 29.58 5.81
C GLN A 511 -5.54 28.38 4.99
N TYR A 512 -6.84 28.12 5.04
CA TYR A 512 -7.47 27.11 4.21
C TYR A 512 -8.80 27.59 3.63
N THR A 513 -9.18 27.08 2.47
CA THR A 513 -10.45 27.36 1.83
C THR A 513 -11.28 26.08 1.80
N PRO A 514 -12.51 26.03 2.34
CA PRO A 514 -13.42 24.92 2.14
C PRO A 514 -13.79 24.80 0.65
N MET A 515 -13.69 23.59 0.07
CA MET A 515 -14.09 23.38 -1.32
C MET A 515 -15.55 22.95 -1.41
N PRO A 516 -16.29 23.48 -2.39
CA PRO A 516 -17.61 22.97 -2.73
C PRO A 516 -17.57 21.50 -3.16
N PRO A 517 -18.56 20.67 -2.79
CA PRO A 517 -18.59 19.25 -3.11
C PRO A 517 -18.71 18.94 -4.62
N GLU A 518 -19.14 19.91 -5.43
CA GLU A 518 -19.22 19.78 -6.89
C GLU A 518 -17.86 19.90 -7.60
N LEU A 519 -16.81 20.35 -6.91
CA LEU A 519 -15.47 20.43 -7.47
C LEU A 519 -14.73 19.12 -7.23
N THR A 520 -14.24 18.50 -8.30
CA THR A 520 -13.82 17.10 -8.27
C THR A 520 -12.43 16.88 -8.86
N THR A 521 -11.87 17.88 -9.54
CA THR A 521 -10.54 17.78 -10.16
C THR A 521 -9.51 18.74 -9.54
N PRO A 522 -8.21 18.40 -9.56
CA PRO A 522 -7.15 19.30 -9.12
C PRO A 522 -7.19 20.70 -9.76
N SER A 523 -7.48 20.80 -11.06
CA SER A 523 -7.57 22.12 -11.73
C SER A 523 -8.73 22.95 -11.19
N GLN A 524 -9.88 22.32 -10.94
CA GLN A 524 -11.05 22.99 -10.35
C GLN A 524 -10.75 23.49 -8.93
N TRP A 525 -10.18 22.63 -8.09
CA TRP A 525 -9.79 23.00 -6.72
C TRP A 525 -8.79 24.15 -6.71
N LYS A 526 -7.83 24.15 -7.64
CA LYS A 526 -6.84 25.23 -7.78
C LYS A 526 -7.44 26.54 -8.28
N ALA A 527 -8.35 26.47 -9.24
CA ALA A 527 -9.00 27.65 -9.81
C ALA A 527 -10.02 28.29 -8.84
N TYR A 528 -10.60 27.51 -7.93
CA TYR A 528 -11.62 27.98 -7.01
C TYR A 528 -11.15 29.14 -6.12
N ARG A 529 -12.04 30.10 -5.89
CA ARG A 529 -11.84 31.28 -5.05
C ARG A 529 -13.06 31.41 -4.13
N GLY A 530 -12.97 30.79 -2.96
CA GLY A 530 -13.99 30.85 -1.91
C GLY A 530 -13.54 31.68 -0.71
N ASP A 531 -14.40 31.78 0.31
CA ASP A 531 -14.04 32.37 1.59
C ASP A 531 -12.95 31.54 2.27
N ALA A 532 -11.75 32.12 2.41
CA ALA A 532 -10.66 31.49 3.14
C ALA A 532 -10.85 31.68 4.65
N VAL A 533 -10.52 30.64 5.41
CA VAL A 533 -10.41 30.66 6.87
C VAL A 533 -8.97 30.92 7.24
N VAL A 534 -8.73 31.94 8.08
CA VAL A 534 -7.42 32.28 8.62
C VAL A 534 -7.42 32.05 10.12
N LEU A 535 -6.68 31.04 10.54
CA LEU A 535 -6.42 30.68 11.93
C LEU A 535 -5.02 31.16 12.33
N ARG A 536 -4.90 31.75 13.52
CA ARG A 536 -3.63 32.02 14.20
C ARG A 536 -3.70 31.48 15.62
N GLU A 537 -2.73 30.66 15.98
CA GLU A 537 -2.60 30.08 17.32
C GLU A 537 -1.24 30.37 17.91
N ARG A 538 -1.23 30.57 19.23
CA ARG A 538 -0.03 30.63 20.05
C ARG A 538 0.14 29.30 20.76
N GLY A 539 1.25 28.63 20.47
CA GLY A 539 1.65 27.41 21.13
C GLY A 539 1.98 27.66 22.59
N THR A 540 1.46 26.81 23.47
CA THR A 540 1.93 26.72 24.85
C THR A 540 3.29 26.03 24.82
N ARG A 541 4.35 26.76 25.19
CA ARG A 541 5.69 26.16 25.28
C ARG A 541 5.64 25.04 26.31
N GLN A 542 5.65 23.80 25.86
CA GLN A 542 5.90 22.67 26.76
C GLN A 542 7.26 22.91 27.42
N HIS A 543 7.24 23.00 28.76
CA HIS A 543 8.47 23.04 29.52
C HIS A 543 9.14 21.69 29.28
N LYS A 544 10.19 21.66 28.45
CA LYS A 544 10.93 20.44 28.16
C LYS A 544 11.40 19.89 29.51
N PRO A 545 10.94 18.70 29.96
CA PRO A 545 11.38 18.16 31.24
C PRO A 545 12.90 18.05 31.19
N ALA A 546 13.56 18.49 32.28
CA ALA A 546 15.01 18.51 32.37
C ALA A 546 15.60 17.08 32.35
N ASP A 547 14.79 16.07 32.62
CA ASP A 547 15.15 14.66 32.58
C ASP A 547 14.58 13.97 31.33
N HIS A 548 15.45 13.31 30.57
CA HIS A 548 15.10 12.56 29.36
C HIS A 548 14.27 11.30 29.63
N ASN A 549 14.14 10.88 30.89
CA ASN A 549 13.39 9.68 31.28
C ASN A 549 11.97 9.96 31.78
N GLU A 550 11.60 11.22 32.02
CA GLU A 550 10.22 11.54 32.37
C GLU A 550 9.38 11.59 31.10
N HIS A 551 8.41 10.67 31.00
CA HIS A 551 7.38 10.76 29.99
C HIS A 551 6.69 12.12 30.15
N PRO A 552 6.62 12.97 29.11
CA PRO A 552 5.97 14.25 29.21
C PRO A 552 4.53 14.02 29.66
N ILE A 553 4.22 14.46 30.89
CA ILE A 553 2.85 14.57 31.34
C ILE A 553 2.24 15.60 30.40
N ILE A 554 1.41 15.13 29.47
CA ILE A 554 0.67 15.99 28.55
C ILE A 554 -0.30 16.81 29.42
N SER A 555 0.18 17.93 29.97
CA SER A 555 -0.70 18.89 30.60
C SER A 555 -1.64 19.37 29.51
N SER A 556 -2.94 19.32 29.79
CA SER A 556 -4.00 19.70 28.85
C SER A 556 -4.07 21.22 28.65
N GLU A 557 -2.95 21.94 28.77
CA GLU A 557 -2.90 23.37 28.49
C GLU A 557 -3.09 23.58 27.00
N VAL A 558 -4.34 23.88 26.66
CA VAL A 558 -4.83 24.07 25.30
C VAL A 558 -4.10 25.27 24.68
N SER A 559 -3.58 25.07 23.46
CA SER A 559 -3.11 26.15 22.58
C SER A 559 -4.06 27.35 22.60
N GLU A 560 -3.53 28.57 22.70
CA GLU A 560 -4.34 29.79 22.73
C GLU A 560 -4.68 30.21 21.30
N VAL A 561 -5.95 30.10 20.90
CA VAL A 561 -6.42 30.62 19.61
C VAL A 561 -6.41 32.15 19.67
N ILE A 562 -5.42 32.78 19.01
CA ILE A 562 -5.29 34.24 18.95
C ILE A 562 -6.42 34.82 18.09
N SER A 563 -6.69 34.22 16.94
CA SER A 563 -7.74 34.66 16.04
C SER A 563 -8.15 33.55 15.07
N CYS A 564 -9.44 33.43 14.79
CA CYS A 564 -9.96 32.64 13.67
C CYS A 564 -11.00 33.46 12.93
N ARG A 565 -10.81 33.66 11.62
CA ARG A 565 -11.72 34.46 10.77
C ARG A 565 -12.04 33.74 9.46
N VAL A 566 -13.27 33.88 8.99
CA VAL A 566 -13.76 33.43 7.68
C VAL A 566 -13.92 34.65 6.77
N GLY A 567 -13.20 34.66 5.66
CA GLY A 567 -13.08 35.83 4.79
C GLY A 567 -12.48 37.03 5.53
N ASN A 568 -12.91 38.24 5.17
CA ASN A 568 -12.34 39.48 5.74
C ASN A 568 -13.00 39.96 7.04
N ALA A 569 -14.15 39.41 7.45
CA ALA A 569 -15.01 40.08 8.43
C ALA A 569 -15.65 39.19 9.50
N ARG A 570 -15.81 37.88 9.26
CA ARG A 570 -16.60 37.03 10.15
C ARG A 570 -15.68 36.23 11.07
N GLU A 571 -15.93 36.27 12.38
CA GLU A 571 -15.25 35.38 13.31
C GLU A 571 -15.70 33.93 13.11
N CYS A 572 -14.78 32.98 13.28
CA CYS A 572 -15.13 31.56 13.25
C CYS A 572 -16.10 31.23 14.38
N THR A 573 -17.07 30.37 14.08
CA THR A 573 -17.97 29.81 15.09
C THR A 573 -17.42 28.49 15.61
N SER A 574 -17.98 27.96 16.70
CA SER A 574 -17.59 26.66 17.24
C SER A 574 -17.77 25.49 16.27
N THR A 575 -18.51 25.68 15.17
CA THR A 575 -18.69 24.66 14.13
C THR A 575 -17.60 24.71 13.07
N GLU A 576 -16.73 25.72 13.06
CA GLU A 576 -15.62 25.83 12.12
C GLU A 576 -14.65 24.67 12.29
N LEU A 577 -14.17 24.06 11.19
CA LEU A 577 -13.31 22.88 11.23
C LEU A 577 -12.07 23.11 12.10
N ALA A 578 -11.52 24.32 12.05
CA ALA A 578 -10.37 24.70 12.85
C ALA A 578 -10.64 24.62 14.37
N LEU A 579 -11.88 24.85 14.81
CA LEU A 579 -12.27 24.90 16.22
C LEU A 579 -12.92 23.61 16.73
N GLN A 580 -13.18 22.65 15.84
CA GLN A 580 -13.70 21.34 16.20
C GLN A 580 -12.66 20.50 16.98
N PRO A 581 -13.11 19.55 17.81
CA PRO A 581 -12.21 18.63 18.50
C PRO A 581 -11.39 17.78 17.52
N PRO A 582 -10.27 17.17 17.95
CA PRO A 582 -9.59 16.17 17.14
C PRO A 582 -10.55 15.03 16.74
N PRO A 583 -10.28 14.36 15.61
CA PRO A 583 -11.04 13.16 15.28
C PRO A 583 -10.88 12.06 16.32
N ASN A 584 -11.83 11.11 16.34
CA ASN A 584 -11.75 9.96 17.24
C ASN A 584 -10.48 9.14 17.03
N TRP A 585 -9.89 8.67 18.14
CA TRP A 585 -8.62 7.94 18.15
C TRP A 585 -8.54 6.80 17.14
N TRP A 586 -9.59 5.99 17.02
CA TRP A 586 -9.58 4.87 16.09
C TRP A 586 -9.52 5.33 14.63
N LEU A 587 -10.20 6.43 14.26
CA LEU A 587 -10.08 6.98 12.91
C LEU A 587 -8.65 7.41 12.63
N MET A 588 -7.98 8.02 13.63
CA MET A 588 -6.57 8.40 13.53
C MET A 588 -5.66 7.19 13.31
N LYS A 589 -6.11 5.96 13.55
CA LYS A 589 -5.38 4.73 13.21
C LYS A 589 -5.63 4.21 11.79
N PHE A 590 -6.79 4.47 11.19
CA PHE A 590 -7.23 3.82 9.93
C PHE A 590 -7.38 4.77 8.74
N LEU A 591 -7.65 6.07 8.98
CA LEU A 591 -7.85 7.07 7.94
C LEU A 591 -6.63 7.97 7.79
N HIS A 592 -5.90 7.76 6.69
CA HIS A 592 -4.70 8.55 6.33
C HIS A 592 -4.78 9.08 4.89
N PRO A 593 -5.77 9.91 4.55
CA PRO A 593 -5.92 10.49 3.21
C PRO A 593 -4.72 11.33 2.80
N TYR A 594 -3.94 10.93 1.79
CA TYR A 594 -2.79 11.75 1.36
C TYR A 594 -3.21 13.11 0.76
N PRO A 595 -2.38 14.17 0.90
CA PRO A 595 -2.70 15.48 0.37
C PRO A 595 -2.54 15.44 -1.15
N ILE A 596 -3.42 16.10 -1.88
CA ILE A 596 -3.25 16.25 -3.32
C ILE A 596 -2.54 17.58 -3.59
N PRO A 597 -1.28 17.55 -4.07
CA PRO A 597 -0.55 18.76 -4.41
C PRO A 597 -1.21 19.44 -5.62
N LEU A 598 -1.41 20.77 -5.57
CA LEU A 598 -1.97 21.54 -6.67
C LEU A 598 -0.86 22.28 -7.43
N LEU A 599 -0.12 21.54 -8.24
CA LEU A 599 1.08 22.02 -8.91
C LEU A 599 0.73 22.86 -10.15
N ASP A 600 1.63 23.76 -10.55
CA ASP A 600 1.53 24.45 -11.84
C ASP A 600 1.85 23.47 -12.98
N GLY A 601 1.03 23.49 -14.04
CA GLY A 601 1.22 22.65 -15.23
C GLY A 601 0.85 21.17 -15.07
N SER A 602 0.40 20.71 -13.90
CA SER A 602 0.04 19.30 -13.67
C SER A 602 -1.35 18.88 -14.16
N GLY A 603 -2.16 19.82 -14.68
CA GLY A 603 -3.54 19.57 -15.07
C GLY A 603 -4.35 18.90 -13.95
N ASP A 604 -5.16 17.90 -14.32
CA ASP A 604 -6.00 17.12 -13.41
C ASP A 604 -5.35 15.81 -12.91
N GLY A 605 -4.06 15.60 -13.19
CA GLY A 605 -3.37 14.36 -12.85
C GLY A 605 -3.11 14.20 -11.34
N ILE A 606 -3.40 13.01 -10.82
CA ILE A 606 -2.90 12.58 -9.51
C ILE A 606 -1.53 11.94 -9.74
N HIS A 607 -0.49 12.62 -9.28
CA HIS A 607 0.89 12.18 -9.43
C HIS A 607 1.18 10.89 -8.66
N CYS A 608 2.22 10.19 -9.12
CA CYS A 608 2.71 9.01 -8.42
C CYS A 608 2.99 9.31 -6.94
N SER A 609 2.29 8.58 -6.09
CA SER A 609 2.48 8.57 -4.65
C SER A 609 2.93 7.19 -4.18
N THR A 610 4.00 7.15 -3.40
CA THR A 610 4.56 5.94 -2.78
C THR A 610 4.58 5.99 -1.28
#